data_AF-A0A2V9NK43-F1
#
_entry.id   AF-A0A2V9NK43-F1
#
_cell.length_a   1.000
_cell.length_b   1.000
_cell.length_c   1.000
_cell.angle_alpha   90.00
_cell.angle_beta   90.00
_cell.angle_gamma   90.00
#
_symmetry.space_group_name_H-M   'P 1'
#
loop_
_entity.id
_entity.type
_entity.pdbx_description
1 polymer ?
#
loop_
_entity_poly.entity_id
_entity_poly.type
_entity_poly.pdbx_seq_one_letter_code
_entity_poly.pdbx_strand_id
1 'polypeptide(L)'
;MACPFFFPEQKLEDGRWLHPARLPLGTGWSGQCCAPGYQGEKPGVEELHQFCNLGYATGCRRFPKERSSDAVRFSVARDCGDRVVLFCVFELAHRPAGHSNLEYDCSSGKWLFPHPDARIQQMAQCYLESYMLKRSSRQVLTSIASASSAND
;
A
#
# COMPACT_ATOMS: atom_id res chain seq x y z
N MET A 1 1.26 -1.64 -8.63
CA MET A 1 2.21 -1.08 -7.63
C MET A 1 1.84 0.38 -7.40
N ALA A 2 2.24 1.06 -6.34
CA ALA A 2 1.90 2.47 -6.16
C ALA A 2 2.95 3.40 -6.78
N CYS A 3 2.59 4.65 -7.09
CA CYS A 3 3.56 5.67 -7.49
C CYS A 3 4.46 6.05 -6.30
N PRO A 4 5.80 6.10 -6.44
CA PRO A 4 6.72 6.42 -5.34
C PRO A 4 6.62 7.86 -4.84
N PHE A 5 5.98 8.73 -5.62
CA PHE A 5 5.77 10.14 -5.28
C PHE A 5 4.37 10.41 -4.73
N PHE A 6 3.56 9.38 -4.50
CA PHE A 6 2.22 9.55 -3.96
C PHE A 6 2.24 9.46 -2.43
N PHE A 7 1.58 10.41 -1.77
CA PHE A 7 1.32 10.39 -0.34
C PHE A 7 -0.19 10.22 -0.10
N PRO A 8 -0.66 9.00 0.22
CA PRO A 8 -2.08 8.72 0.41
C PRO A 8 -2.59 9.24 1.75
N GLU A 9 -3.79 9.84 1.74
CA GLU A 9 -4.40 10.50 2.91
C GLU A 9 -5.79 9.94 3.24
N GLN A 10 -6.65 9.75 2.24
CA GLN A 10 -8.04 9.31 2.45
C GLN A 10 -8.40 8.18 1.48
N LYS A 11 -9.23 7.23 1.91
CA LYS A 11 -9.73 6.17 1.05
C LYS A 11 -10.69 6.77 0.01
N LEU A 12 -10.55 6.35 -1.24
CA LEU A 12 -11.49 6.66 -2.31
C LEU A 12 -12.64 5.65 -2.28
N GLU A 13 -13.84 6.15 -2.05
CA GLU A 13 -15.09 5.37 -2.03
C GLU A 13 -16.00 5.73 -3.21
N ASP A 14 -15.39 6.03 -4.37
CA ASP A 14 -16.10 6.48 -5.57
C ASP A 14 -16.72 5.35 -6.40
N GLY A 15 -16.52 4.09 -6.00
CA GLY A 15 -17.06 2.91 -6.66
C GLY A 15 -16.52 2.65 -8.07
N ARG A 16 -15.52 3.41 -8.54
CA ARG A 16 -15.01 3.32 -9.92
C ARG A 16 -14.09 2.12 -10.14
N TRP A 17 -13.54 1.56 -9.07
CA TRP A 17 -12.69 0.37 -9.12
C TRP A 17 -13.51 -0.91 -9.06
N LEU A 18 -13.49 -1.72 -10.13
CA LEU A 18 -14.17 -3.03 -10.15
C LEU A 18 -13.66 -3.98 -9.06
N HIS A 19 -12.36 -3.93 -8.75
CA HIS A 19 -11.72 -4.80 -7.76
C HIS A 19 -10.77 -4.01 -6.85
N PRO A 20 -11.28 -3.21 -5.90
CA PRO A 20 -10.46 -2.34 -5.04
C PRO A 20 -9.42 -3.11 -4.23
N ALA A 21 -9.78 -4.32 -3.77
CA ALA A 21 -8.91 -5.19 -2.98
C ALA A 21 -7.63 -5.66 -3.71
N ARG A 22 -7.60 -5.57 -5.05
CA ARG A 22 -6.45 -5.88 -5.91
C ARG A 22 -5.55 -4.68 -6.16
N LEU A 23 -5.94 -3.50 -5.68
CA LEU A 23 -5.11 -2.31 -5.81
C LEU A 23 -3.85 -2.44 -4.96
N PRO A 24 -2.77 -1.74 -5.34
CA PRO A 24 -1.45 -1.90 -4.74
C PRO A 24 -1.38 -1.59 -3.25
N LEU A 25 -2.21 -0.67 -2.76
CA LEU A 25 -2.34 -0.32 -1.34
C LEU A 25 -3.59 -0.96 -0.70
N GLY A 26 -4.17 -1.97 -1.36
CA GLY A 26 -5.34 -2.73 -0.90
C GLY A 26 -6.70 -2.05 -1.10
N THR A 27 -6.71 -0.76 -1.47
CA THR A 27 -7.88 -0.01 -1.96
C THR A 27 -7.39 1.23 -2.73
N GLY A 28 -8.31 2.04 -3.24
CA GLY A 28 -8.00 3.33 -3.85
C GLY A 28 -7.83 4.41 -2.78
N TRP A 29 -6.89 5.33 -3.00
CA TRP A 29 -6.63 6.45 -2.10
C TRP A 29 -6.56 7.76 -2.86
N SER A 30 -7.03 8.82 -2.22
CA SER A 30 -6.73 10.21 -2.56
C SER A 30 -5.58 10.68 -1.69
N GLY A 31 -5.01 11.83 -2.03
CA GLY A 31 -3.92 12.43 -1.28
C GLY A 31 -3.21 13.48 -2.09
N GLN A 32 -1.90 13.55 -1.91
CA GLN A 32 -1.06 14.59 -2.50
C GLN A 32 0.11 14.01 -3.30
N CYS A 33 0.57 14.79 -4.26
CA CYS A 33 1.79 14.53 -5.01
C CYS A 33 2.98 15.08 -4.22
N CYS A 34 4.07 14.32 -4.20
CA CYS A 34 5.35 14.70 -3.64
C CYS A 34 6.45 14.68 -4.70
N ALA A 35 6.08 14.76 -5.98
CA ALA A 35 7.04 14.92 -7.05
C ALA A 35 7.69 16.31 -6.97
N PRO A 36 8.98 16.46 -7.30
CA PRO A 36 9.64 17.75 -7.40
C PRO A 36 8.84 18.75 -8.26
N GLY A 37 8.52 19.91 -7.69
CA GLY A 37 7.75 20.97 -8.35
C GLY A 37 6.23 20.86 -8.17
N TYR A 38 5.74 19.80 -7.54
CA TYR A 38 4.31 19.53 -7.34
C TYR A 38 3.99 19.14 -5.89
N GLN A 39 4.89 19.45 -4.95
CA GLN A 39 4.73 19.06 -3.55
C GLN A 39 3.46 19.65 -2.95
N GLY A 40 2.61 18.79 -2.40
CA GLY A 40 1.35 19.19 -1.78
C GLY A 40 0.19 19.33 -2.75
N GLU A 41 0.42 19.22 -4.06
CA GLU A 41 -0.68 19.28 -5.02
C GLU A 41 -1.57 18.04 -4.93
N LYS A 42 -2.87 18.26 -4.97
CA LYS A 42 -3.87 17.17 -4.99
C LYS A 42 -4.07 16.70 -6.43
N PRO A 43 -3.76 15.42 -6.76
CA PRO A 43 -4.04 14.89 -8.08
C PRO A 43 -5.54 14.84 -8.35
N GLY A 44 -5.93 15.10 -9.60
CA GLY A 44 -7.32 14.94 -10.02
C GLY A 44 -7.75 13.48 -10.05
N VAL A 45 -9.06 13.23 -10.15
CA VAL A 45 -9.62 11.86 -10.11
C VAL A 45 -8.98 10.96 -11.17
N GLU A 46 -8.81 11.43 -12.41
CA GLU A 46 -8.17 10.65 -13.46
C GLU A 46 -6.71 10.33 -13.16
N GLU A 47 -5.97 11.25 -12.54
CA GLU A 47 -4.57 10.99 -12.16
C GLU A 47 -4.48 9.97 -11.01
N LEU A 48 -5.40 10.06 -10.04
CA LEU A 48 -5.49 9.10 -8.94
C LEU A 48 -5.78 7.69 -9.47
N HIS A 49 -6.68 7.59 -10.45
CA HIS A 49 -7.10 6.34 -11.06
C HIS A 49 -6.05 5.76 -11.99
N GLN A 50 -5.43 6.57 -12.84
CA GLN A 50 -4.52 6.04 -13.87
C GLN A 50 -3.08 5.91 -13.38
N PHE A 51 -2.67 6.69 -12.38
CA PHE A 51 -1.25 6.86 -12.04
C PHE A 51 -0.93 6.66 -10.57
N CYS A 52 -1.48 7.48 -9.67
CA CYS A 52 -1.02 7.53 -8.27
C CYS A 52 -1.19 6.17 -7.57
N ASN A 53 -2.34 5.53 -7.78
CA ASN A 53 -2.63 4.22 -7.20
C ASN A 53 -2.04 3.05 -8.00
N LEU A 54 -1.55 3.23 -9.23
CA LEU A 54 -1.15 2.13 -10.14
C LEU A 54 0.34 2.08 -10.56
N GLY A 55 1.13 3.10 -10.23
CA GLY A 55 2.58 3.11 -10.45
C GLY A 55 2.97 3.18 -11.94
N TYR A 56 4.27 3.10 -12.24
CA TYR A 56 4.82 3.20 -13.62
C TYR A 56 4.24 4.37 -14.43
N ALA A 57 3.95 5.48 -13.76
CA ALA A 57 3.09 6.57 -14.22
C ALA A 57 3.65 7.39 -15.40
N THR A 58 4.03 6.74 -16.50
CA THR A 58 4.69 7.32 -17.68
C THR A 58 3.84 8.37 -18.39
N GLY A 59 2.51 8.29 -18.27
CA GLY A 59 1.57 9.28 -18.78
C GLY A 59 1.33 10.48 -17.84
N CYS A 60 1.81 10.43 -16.60
CA CYS A 60 1.61 11.51 -15.64
C CYS A 60 2.61 12.65 -15.88
N ARG A 61 2.11 13.87 -16.07
CA ARG A 61 2.93 15.07 -16.32
C ARG A 61 3.84 15.45 -15.16
N ARG A 62 3.47 15.04 -13.93
CA ARG A 62 4.23 15.29 -12.70
C ARG A 62 5.33 14.26 -12.48
N PHE A 63 5.39 13.19 -13.28
CA PHE A 63 6.32 12.10 -13.06
C PHE A 63 7.76 12.49 -13.45
N PRO A 64 8.71 12.51 -12.51
CA PRO A 64 10.04 13.04 -12.78
C PRO A 64 10.81 12.21 -13.80
N LYS A 65 11.53 12.86 -14.73
CA LYS A 65 12.39 12.15 -15.69
C LYS A 65 13.54 11.43 -14.99
N GLU A 66 14.21 12.12 -14.08
CA GLU A 66 15.25 11.57 -13.21
C GLU A 66 14.62 11.13 -11.89
N ARG A 67 14.71 9.84 -11.58
CA ARG A 67 14.08 9.22 -10.41
C ARG A 67 14.77 7.91 -10.04
N SER A 68 14.68 7.53 -8.77
CA SER A 68 15.22 6.27 -8.25
C SER A 68 14.29 5.07 -8.45
N SER A 69 12.99 5.30 -8.67
CA SER A 69 12.01 4.24 -8.88
C SER A 69 10.81 4.74 -9.67
N ASP A 70 10.16 3.82 -10.37
CA ASP A 70 8.91 3.98 -11.09
C ASP A 70 7.68 3.60 -10.27
N ALA A 71 7.86 2.64 -9.38
CA ALA A 71 6.78 2.00 -8.67
C ALA A 71 7.25 1.39 -7.35
N VAL A 72 6.34 1.30 -6.39
CA VAL A 72 6.56 0.66 -5.08
C VAL A 72 5.56 -0.47 -4.89
N ARG A 73 6.07 -1.65 -4.51
CA ARG A 73 5.27 -2.83 -4.22
C ARG A 73 5.42 -3.22 -2.76
N PHE A 74 4.30 -3.45 -2.09
CA PHE A 74 4.26 -4.03 -0.76
C PHE A 74 3.74 -5.46 -0.81
N SER A 75 4.31 -6.31 0.03
CA SER A 75 3.85 -7.68 0.29
C SER A 75 4.07 -8.03 1.75
N VAL A 76 3.23 -8.89 2.31
CA VAL A 76 3.52 -9.50 3.62
C VAL A 76 4.57 -10.59 3.42
N ALA A 77 5.74 -10.40 4.01
CA ALA A 77 6.81 -11.40 4.01
C ALA A 77 6.59 -12.45 5.10
N ARG A 78 6.14 -12.01 6.29
CA ARG A 78 5.83 -12.87 7.43
C ARG A 78 4.65 -12.31 8.23
N ASP A 79 3.80 -13.19 8.72
CA ASP A 79 2.76 -12.90 9.69
C ASP A 79 2.83 -13.96 10.79
N CYS A 80 3.23 -13.54 11.99
CA CYS A 80 3.42 -14.42 13.15
C CYS A 80 2.29 -14.28 14.18
N GLY A 81 1.20 -13.59 13.84
CA GLY A 81 0.11 -13.29 14.76
C GLY A 81 0.35 -11.98 15.52
N ASP A 82 1.34 -11.92 16.39
CA ASP A 82 1.69 -10.70 17.14
C ASP A 82 2.49 -9.69 16.31
N ARG A 83 3.11 -10.14 15.22
CA ARG A 83 3.97 -9.34 14.34
C ARG A 83 3.67 -9.56 12.87
N VAL A 84 3.77 -8.46 12.10
CA VAL A 84 3.71 -8.50 10.63
C VAL A 84 4.94 -7.82 10.05
N VAL A 85 5.62 -8.54 9.16
CA VAL A 85 6.76 -8.03 8.40
C VAL A 85 6.31 -7.75 6.98
N LEU A 86 6.41 -6.49 6.55
CA LEU A 86 6.20 -6.08 5.18
C LEU A 86 7.53 -6.05 4.43
N PHE A 87 7.52 -6.57 3.20
CA PHE A 87 8.57 -6.38 2.23
C PHE A 87 8.14 -5.33 1.20
N CYS A 88 8.92 -4.27 1.12
CA CYS A 88 8.76 -3.16 0.18
C CYS A 88 9.81 -3.30 -0.93
N VAL A 89 9.37 -3.35 -2.18
CA VAL A 89 10.24 -3.39 -3.36
C VAL A 89 10.05 -2.13 -4.19
N PHE A 90 11.16 -1.50 -4.55
CA PHE A 90 11.20 -0.40 -5.50
C PHE A 90 11.55 -0.95 -6.87
N GLU A 91 10.80 -0.57 -7.89
CA GLU A 91 11.05 -1.00 -9.27
C GLU A 91 11.43 0.18 -10.15
N LEU A 92 12.40 0.00 -11.05
CA LEU A 92 12.79 0.94 -12.09
C LEU A 92 12.91 0.18 -13.41
N ALA A 93 12.28 0.68 -14.47
CA ALA A 93 12.17 0.01 -15.76
C ALA A 93 11.70 -1.46 -15.66
N HIS A 94 10.70 -1.70 -14.81
CA HIS A 94 10.15 -3.04 -14.52
C HIS A 94 11.17 -4.05 -13.93
N ARG A 95 12.22 -3.54 -13.28
CA ARG A 95 13.23 -4.36 -12.61
C ARG A 95 13.39 -3.91 -11.15
N PRO A 96 13.74 -4.80 -10.22
CA PRO A 96 14.08 -4.41 -8.86
C PRO A 96 15.22 -3.40 -8.85
N ALA A 97 15.00 -2.26 -8.18
CA ALA A 97 15.96 -1.17 -8.02
C ALA A 97 16.38 -0.97 -6.55
N GLY A 98 15.67 -1.60 -5.61
CA GLY A 98 15.96 -1.56 -4.19
C GLY A 98 14.84 -2.23 -3.40
N HIS A 99 15.06 -2.45 -2.10
CA HIS A 99 14.05 -3.00 -1.21
C HIS A 99 14.24 -2.53 0.23
N SER A 100 13.20 -2.71 1.05
CA SER A 100 13.24 -2.48 2.49
C SER A 100 12.29 -3.44 3.21
N ASN A 101 12.62 -3.80 4.45
CA ASN A 101 11.73 -4.52 5.35
C ASN A 101 11.19 -3.54 6.39
N LEU A 102 9.89 -3.62 6.64
CA LEU A 102 9.23 -2.91 7.72
C LEU A 102 8.60 -3.92 8.67
N GLU A 103 8.66 -3.66 9.97
CA GLU A 103 8.08 -4.54 10.99
C GLU A 103 7.08 -3.78 11.84
N TYR A 104 5.89 -4.36 11.97
CA TYR A 104 4.78 -3.86 12.75
C TYR A 104 4.45 -4.82 13.89
N ASP A 105 4.37 -4.29 15.10
CA ASP A 105 3.89 -5.00 16.27
C ASP A 105 2.38 -4.80 16.42
N CYS A 106 1.62 -5.89 16.26
CA CYS A 106 0.16 -5.86 16.33
C CYS A 106 -0.33 -5.58 17.75
N SER A 107 0.44 -5.94 18.78
CA SER A 107 0.05 -5.80 20.18
C SER A 107 0.05 -4.35 20.64
N SER A 108 1.11 -3.60 20.33
CA SER A 108 1.25 -2.18 20.66
C SER A 108 0.69 -1.24 19.59
N GLY A 109 0.41 -1.76 18.39
CA GLY A 109 -0.07 -0.98 17.26
C GLY A 109 0.99 -0.02 16.69
N LYS A 110 2.27 -0.42 16.73
CA LYS A 110 3.41 0.44 16.36
C LYS A 110 4.36 -0.25 15.39
N TRP A 111 5.04 0.58 14.58
CA TRP A 111 6.15 0.15 13.75
C TRP A 111 7.41 0.00 14.61
N LEU A 112 7.96 -1.22 14.67
CA LEU A 112 9.26 -1.50 15.30
C LEU A 112 10.41 -1.07 14.39
N PHE A 113 10.26 -1.33 13.09
CA PHE A 113 11.20 -0.90 12.05
C PHE A 113 10.42 -0.13 10.98
N PRO A 114 10.24 1.20 11.14
CA PRO A 114 9.61 2.04 10.13
C PRO A 114 10.55 2.33 8.95
N HIS A 115 9.98 2.72 7.82
CA HIS A 115 10.74 3.22 6.69
C HIS A 115 11.13 4.70 6.92
N PRO A 116 12.36 5.12 6.57
CA PRO A 116 12.82 6.50 6.82
C PRO A 116 12.13 7.54 5.91
N ASP A 117 11.76 7.17 4.69
CA ASP A 117 10.94 8.02 3.81
C ASP A 117 9.47 7.99 4.26
N ALA A 118 8.96 9.14 4.69
CA ALA A 118 7.59 9.31 5.19
C ALA A 118 6.51 8.91 4.16
N ARG A 119 6.76 9.08 2.85
CA ARG A 119 5.80 8.72 1.80
C ARG A 119 5.67 7.21 1.71
N ILE A 120 6.80 6.52 1.74
CA ILE A 120 6.85 5.05 1.71
C ILE A 120 6.26 4.49 2.99
N GLN A 121 6.56 5.09 4.14
CA GLN A 121 5.98 4.71 5.43
C GLN A 121 4.45 4.86 5.43
N GLN A 122 3.93 5.96 4.87
CA GLN A 122 2.49 6.19 4.76
C GLN A 122 1.83 5.17 3.83
N MET A 123 2.44 4.85 2.68
CA MET A 123 1.95 3.79 1.81
C MET A 123 1.98 2.41 2.47
N ALA A 124 3.01 2.11 3.27
CA ALA A 124 3.10 0.89 4.05
C ALA A 124 1.96 0.79 5.08
N GLN A 125 1.63 1.90 5.74
CA GLN A 125 0.49 2.01 6.66
C GLN A 125 -0.84 1.70 5.93
N CYS A 126 -1.09 2.32 4.78
CA CYS A 126 -2.29 2.07 3.97
C CYS A 126 -2.41 0.60 3.53
N TYR A 127 -1.30 0.00 3.11
CA TYR A 127 -1.26 -1.42 2.76
C TYR A 127 -1.53 -2.31 3.98
N LEU A 128 -0.90 -2.01 5.11
CA LEU A 128 -1.06 -2.74 6.37
C LEU A 128 -2.52 -2.70 6.85
N GLU A 129 -3.19 -1.56 6.81
CA GLU A 129 -4.60 -1.44 7.18
C GLU A 129 -5.48 -2.38 6.35
N SER A 130 -5.29 -2.37 5.03
CA SER A 130 -6.02 -3.25 4.13
C SER A 130 -5.70 -4.73 4.38
N TYR A 131 -4.47 -5.05 4.72
CA TYR A 131 -4.06 -6.41 5.10
C TYR A 131 -4.71 -6.86 6.40
N MET A 132 -4.72 -6.01 7.44
CA MET A 132 -5.27 -6.32 8.75
C MET A 132 -6.78 -6.56 8.67
N LEU A 133 -7.52 -5.77 7.89
CA LEU A 133 -8.94 -6.01 7.63
C LEU A 133 -9.17 -7.42 7.06
N LYS A 134 -8.39 -7.81 6.04
CA LYS A 134 -8.47 -9.15 5.43
C LYS A 134 -8.05 -10.25 6.41
N ARG A 135 -7.07 -10.00 7.26
CA ARG A 135 -6.61 -10.93 8.30
C ARG A 135 -7.72 -11.18 9.32
N SER A 136 -8.34 -10.13 9.85
CA SER A 136 -9.45 -10.25 10.80
C SER A 136 -10.63 -11.01 10.20
N SER A 137 -11.02 -10.73 8.95
CA SER A 137 -12.09 -11.47 8.27
C SER A 137 -11.76 -12.96 8.13
N ARG A 138 -10.51 -13.31 7.80
CA ARG A 138 -10.07 -14.72 7.73
C ARG A 138 -10.13 -15.41 9.08
N GLN A 139 -9.71 -14.75 10.15
CA GLN A 139 -9.76 -15.30 11.50
C GLN A 139 -11.20 -15.57 11.96
N VAL A 140 -12.13 -14.65 11.68
CA VAL A 140 -13.56 -14.85 11.97
C VAL A 140 -14.11 -16.07 11.24
N LEU A 141 -13.82 -16.21 9.93
CA LEU A 141 -14.29 -17.34 9.13
C LEU A 141 -13.72 -18.67 9.66
N THR A 142 -12.43 -18.72 10.02
CA THR A 142 -11.82 -19.93 10.60
C THR A 142 -12.45 -20.29 11.95
N SER A 143 -12.73 -19.31 12.81
CA SER A 143 -13.38 -19.56 14.11
C SER A 143 -14.79 -20.12 13.96
N ILE A 144 -15.57 -19.61 13.00
CA ILE A 144 -16.91 -20.14 12.69
C ILE A 144 -16.82 -21.59 12.21
N ALA A 145 -15.93 -21.88 11.26
CA ALA A 145 -15.76 -23.23 10.73
C ALA A 145 -15.36 -24.24 11.82
N SER A 146 -14.42 -23.89 12.69
CA SER A 146 -13.97 -24.75 13.80
C SER A 146 -15.07 -24.99 14.83
N ALA A 147 -15.97 -24.04 15.06
CA ALA A 147 -17.11 -24.20 15.98
C ALA A 147 -18.21 -25.11 15.41
N SER A 148 -18.43 -25.09 14.10
CA SER A 148 -19.40 -25.98 13.44
C SER A 148 -18.94 -27.43 13.41
N SER A 149 -17.65 -27.70 13.28
CA SER A 149 -17.09 -29.07 13.29
C SER A 149 -16.98 -29.71 14.68
N ALA A 150 -17.24 -28.96 15.76
CA ALA A 150 -17.21 -29.47 17.13
C ALA A 150 -18.60 -29.94 17.64
N ASN A 151 -19.66 -29.73 16.85
CA ASN A 151 -21.05 -30.07 17.18
C ASN A 151 -21.59 -31.28 16.39
N ASP A 152 -20.75 -31.94 15.59
CA ASP A 152 -21.01 -33.22 14.90
C ASP A 152 -20.21 -34.36 15.56
#